data_AF-A0A933E9A5-F1
#
_entry.id   AF-A0A933E9A5-F1
#
_cell.length_a   1.000
_cell.length_b   1.000
_cell.length_c   1.000
_cell.angle_alpha   90.00
_cell.angle_beta   90.00
_cell.angle_gamma   90.00
#
_symmetry.space_group_name_H-M   'P 1'
#
loop_
_entity.id
_entity.type
_entity.pdbx_description
1 polymer ?
#
loop_
_entity_poly.entity_id
_entity_poly.type
_entity_poly.pdbx_seq_one_letter_code
_entity_poly.pdbx_strand_id
1 'polypeptide(L)'
;RRLQLSDGRIVHEGRFSLDTASLTWSPNEQSLAARILEGEGHDRVLHERIVGTSINRSIALGLQVREMLVDDRGRLAACIQHDGMYDQPIIGGRAGTQVPLAWNLHYTPDGHISWTVVHDDRILTWIQEPSAIEVAGHATR
;
A
#
# COMPACT_ATOMS: atom_id res chain seq x y z
N ARG A 1 -24.96 -11.22 -13.95
CA ARG A 1 -24.64 -10.54 -15.24
C ARG A 1 -23.12 -10.54 -15.38
N ARG A 2 -22.55 -10.97 -16.51
CA ARG A 2 -21.10 -11.01 -16.72
C ARG A 2 -20.68 -9.66 -17.29
N LEU A 3 -19.80 -8.93 -16.61
CA LEU A 3 -19.23 -7.69 -17.13
C LEU A 3 -18.42 -8.02 -18.38
N GLN A 4 -18.63 -7.28 -19.46
CA GLN A 4 -17.85 -7.40 -20.70
C GLN A 4 -16.87 -6.23 -20.73
N LEU A 5 -15.61 -6.52 -20.43
CA LEU A 5 -14.52 -5.55 -20.48
C LEU A 5 -13.92 -5.58 -21.89
N SER A 6 -13.59 -4.41 -22.46
CA SER A 6 -12.96 -4.29 -23.79
C SER A 6 -11.59 -4.98 -23.85
N ASP A 7 -10.83 -4.91 -22.76
CA ASP A 7 -9.46 -5.41 -22.59
C ASP A 7 -9.10 -5.67 -21.10
N GLY A 8 -10.11 -5.66 -20.23
CA GLY A 8 -9.89 -5.63 -18.78
C GLY A 8 -9.33 -6.92 -18.21
N ARG A 9 -8.41 -6.77 -17.25
CA ARG A 9 -7.88 -7.87 -16.44
C ARG A 9 -8.63 -7.95 -15.12
N ILE A 10 -9.03 -9.16 -14.73
CA ILE A 10 -9.61 -9.41 -13.42
C ILE A 10 -8.45 -9.44 -12.40
N VAL A 11 -8.47 -8.51 -11.44
CA VAL A 11 -7.49 -8.46 -10.33
C VAL A 11 -7.95 -9.25 -9.11
N HIS A 12 -9.26 -9.45 -8.96
CA HIS A 12 -9.86 -10.23 -7.89
C HIS A 12 -11.27 -10.73 -8.28
N GLU A 13 -11.61 -11.94 -7.87
CA GLU A 13 -12.92 -12.56 -8.07
C GLU A 13 -13.40 -13.14 -6.74
N GLY A 14 -14.63 -12.81 -6.34
CA GLY A 14 -15.20 -13.20 -5.05
C GLY A 14 -16.22 -12.19 -4.53
N ARG A 15 -16.73 -12.43 -3.31
CA ARG A 15 -17.58 -11.48 -2.59
C ARG A 15 -16.71 -10.64 -1.67
N PHE A 16 -16.71 -9.33 -1.89
CA PHE A 16 -15.93 -8.37 -1.12
C PHE A 16 -16.71 -7.06 -0.96
N SER A 17 -16.30 -6.24 0.00
CA SER A 17 -16.60 -4.81 0.02
C SER A 17 -15.33 -4.00 -0.23
N LEU A 18 -15.52 -2.82 -0.83
CA LEU A 18 -14.45 -1.89 -1.18
C LEU A 18 -14.97 -0.46 -1.07
N ASP A 19 -14.15 0.41 -0.49
CA ASP A 19 -14.29 1.86 -0.60
C ASP A 19 -13.41 2.36 -1.75
N THR A 20 -13.91 3.25 -2.58
CA THR A 20 -13.16 3.94 -3.64
C THR A 20 -11.84 4.57 -3.18
N ALA A 21 -11.75 5.04 -1.93
CA ALA A 21 -10.52 5.56 -1.35
C ALA A 21 -9.44 4.48 -1.12
N SER A 22 -9.79 3.21 -1.28
CA SER A 22 -8.92 2.04 -1.09
C SER A 22 -8.18 1.61 -2.35
N LEU A 23 -8.30 2.39 -3.43
CA LEU A 23 -7.69 2.12 -4.73
C LEU A 23 -6.40 2.92 -4.89
N THR A 24 -5.39 2.29 -5.50
CA THR A 24 -4.11 2.94 -5.78
C THR A 24 -3.57 2.47 -7.12
N TRP A 25 -3.31 3.42 -8.01
CA TRP A 25 -2.63 3.19 -9.28
C TRP A 25 -1.12 3.19 -9.11
N SER A 26 -0.43 2.42 -9.94
CA SER A 26 1.01 2.58 -10.14
C SER A 26 1.30 3.92 -10.83
N PRO A 27 2.51 4.49 -10.65
CA PRO A 27 2.90 5.74 -11.30
C PRO A 27 2.74 5.73 -12.83
N ASN A 28 3.02 4.60 -13.47
CA ASN A 28 2.82 4.42 -14.91
C ASN A 28 1.36 4.14 -15.34
N GLU A 29 0.41 4.09 -14.40
CA GLU A 29 -1.02 3.80 -14.62
C GLU A 29 -1.32 2.42 -15.26
N GLN A 30 -0.35 1.50 -15.30
CA GLN A 30 -0.54 0.17 -15.90
C GLN A 30 -1.00 -0.89 -14.91
N SER A 31 -0.95 -0.60 -13.61
CA SER A 31 -1.33 -1.51 -12.54
C SER A 31 -2.18 -0.82 -11.49
N LEU A 32 -3.11 -1.58 -10.91
CA LEU A 32 -3.98 -1.14 -9.85
C LEU A 32 -3.85 -2.12 -8.67
N ALA A 33 -3.85 -1.57 -7.46
CA ALA A 33 -4.15 -2.32 -6.26
C ALA A 33 -5.39 -1.75 -5.56
N ALA A 34 -6.04 -2.64 -4.82
CA ALA A 34 -7.25 -2.39 -4.07
C ALA A 34 -7.10 -3.03 -2.69
N ARG A 35 -7.38 -2.26 -1.64
CA ARG A 35 -7.67 -2.81 -0.32
C ARG A 35 -9.15 -3.19 -0.28
N ILE A 36 -9.43 -4.47 -0.03
CA ILE A 36 -10.77 -5.05 0.05
C ILE A 36 -11.00 -5.66 1.42
N LEU A 37 -12.28 -5.79 1.79
CA LEU A 37 -12.70 -6.56 2.95
C LEU A 37 -13.46 -7.80 2.46
N GLU A 38 -12.99 -8.97 2.85
CA GLU A 38 -13.65 -10.25 2.59
C GLU A 38 -14.31 -10.78 3.86
N GLY A 39 -15.45 -11.45 3.71
CA GLY A 39 -16.14 -12.10 4.82
C GLY A 39 -17.05 -13.23 4.34
N GLU A 40 -17.03 -14.36 5.04
CA GLU A 40 -17.96 -15.46 4.82
C GLU A 40 -19.28 -15.17 5.56
N GLY A 41 -20.15 -14.37 4.96
CA GLY A 41 -21.52 -14.16 5.44
C GLY A 41 -21.68 -13.09 6.54
N HIS A 42 -22.89 -12.98 7.07
CA HIS A 42 -23.37 -11.81 7.81
C HIS A 42 -22.82 -11.63 9.25
N ASP A 43 -22.07 -12.60 9.80
CA ASP A 43 -21.70 -12.66 11.23
C ASP A 43 -20.20 -12.92 11.51
N ARG A 44 -19.30 -12.76 10.52
CA ARG A 44 -17.88 -13.08 10.69
C ARG A 44 -16.95 -11.87 10.58
N VAL A 45 -15.82 -11.98 11.27
CA VAL A 45 -14.70 -11.04 11.26
C VAL A 45 -14.31 -10.76 9.80
N LEU A 46 -14.41 -9.50 9.39
CA LEU A 46 -13.98 -9.07 8.06
C LEU A 46 -12.45 -9.17 8.00
N HIS A 47 -11.95 -9.85 6.97
CA HIS A 47 -10.53 -9.98 6.71
C HIS A 47 -10.13 -8.96 5.66
N GLU A 48 -9.21 -8.08 6.03
CA GLU A 48 -8.65 -7.12 5.10
C GLU A 48 -7.60 -7.78 4.20
N ARG A 49 -7.61 -7.44 2.91
CA ARG A 49 -6.64 -7.88 1.92
C ARG A 49 -6.26 -6.75 0.99
N ILE A 50 -5.04 -6.80 0.47
CA ILE A 50 -4.60 -6.03 -0.69
C ILE A 50 -4.55 -6.97 -1.89
N VAL A 51 -5.29 -6.63 -2.93
CA VAL A 51 -5.35 -7.36 -4.20
C VAL A 51 -4.98 -6.43 -5.36
N GLY A 52 -4.31 -6.93 -6.38
CA GLY A 52 -3.91 -6.14 -7.53
C GLY A 52 -3.26 -7.00 -8.60
N THR A 53 -2.76 -6.37 -9.65
CA THR A 53 -2.18 -7.08 -10.82
C THR A 53 -1.05 -8.04 -10.43
N SER A 54 -0.25 -7.72 -9.41
CA SER A 54 0.86 -8.56 -8.93
C SER A 54 0.91 -8.66 -7.41
N ILE A 55 -0.20 -8.38 -6.72
CA ILE A 55 -0.31 -8.44 -5.25
C ILE A 55 -1.54 -9.25 -4.89
N ASN A 56 -1.36 -10.19 -3.97
CA ASN A 56 -2.46 -10.82 -3.25
C ASN A 56 -1.99 -11.09 -1.83
N ARG A 57 -2.26 -10.15 -0.91
CA ARG A 57 -1.74 -10.15 0.45
C ARG A 57 -2.88 -10.04 1.46
N SER A 58 -2.98 -11.02 2.35
CA SER A 58 -3.84 -10.92 3.54
C SER A 58 -3.20 -9.99 4.57
N ILE A 59 -4.02 -9.19 5.23
CA ILE A 59 -3.63 -8.40 6.41
C ILE A 59 -4.02 -9.19 7.66
N ALA A 60 -3.14 -9.21 8.66
CA ALA A 60 -3.38 -9.94 9.89
C ALA A 60 -4.54 -9.32 10.68
N LEU A 61 -5.25 -10.15 11.44
CA LEU A 61 -6.38 -9.70 12.25
C LEU A 61 -5.95 -8.62 13.25
N GLY A 62 -6.80 -7.61 13.42
CA GLY A 62 -6.52 -6.44 14.26
C GLY A 62 -5.65 -5.37 13.58
N LEU A 63 -5.12 -5.66 12.39
CA LEU A 63 -4.37 -4.71 11.58
C LEU A 63 -5.21 -4.23 10.41
N GLN A 64 -5.00 -2.98 10.01
CA GLN A 64 -5.63 -2.34 8.87
C GLN A 64 -4.58 -1.60 8.05
N VAL A 65 -4.74 -1.46 6.75
CA VAL A 65 -3.86 -0.64 5.91
C VAL A 65 -4.58 0.64 5.57
N ARG A 66 -4.07 1.79 6.00
CA ARG A 66 -4.73 3.09 5.79
C ARG A 66 -4.43 3.70 4.42
N GLU A 67 -3.16 3.64 4.04
CA GLU A 67 -2.64 4.15 2.78
C GLU A 67 -1.66 3.13 2.20
N MET A 68 -1.55 3.08 0.86
CA MET A 68 -0.62 2.20 0.17
C MET A 68 -0.11 2.85 -1.12
N LEU A 69 1.05 2.38 -1.57
CA LEU A 69 1.64 2.68 -2.87
C LEU A 69 2.05 1.38 -3.55
N VAL A 70 1.92 1.36 -4.87
CA VAL A 70 2.42 0.27 -5.71
C VAL A 70 3.45 0.77 -6.71
N ASP A 71 4.43 -0.08 -7.00
CA ASP A 71 5.45 0.21 -8.02
C ASP A 71 4.89 0.01 -9.44
N ASP A 72 5.69 0.39 -10.45
CA ASP A 72 5.36 0.24 -11.87
C ASP A 72 5.15 -1.21 -12.32
N ARG A 73 5.55 -2.18 -11.50
CA ARG A 73 5.32 -3.62 -11.72
C ARG A 73 4.07 -4.12 -11.00
N GLY A 74 3.30 -3.23 -10.37
CA GLY A 74 2.09 -3.54 -9.64
C GLY A 74 2.35 -4.29 -8.32
N ARG A 75 3.55 -4.16 -7.74
CA ARG A 75 3.92 -4.72 -6.43
C ARG A 75 3.77 -3.68 -5.33
N LEU A 76 3.49 -4.11 -4.10
CA LEU A 76 3.32 -3.20 -2.97
C LEU A 76 4.67 -2.58 -2.61
N ALA A 77 4.81 -1.28 -2.86
CA ALA A 77 6.04 -0.54 -2.60
C ALA A 77 6.07 -0.02 -1.17
N ALA A 78 4.94 0.49 -0.69
CA ALA A 78 4.80 0.98 0.67
C ALA A 78 3.36 0.85 1.16
N CYS A 79 3.18 0.78 2.48
CA CYS A 79 1.88 0.99 3.11
C CYS A 79 2.02 1.57 4.52
N ILE A 80 0.95 2.17 5.02
CA ILE A 80 0.81 2.55 6.43
C ILE A 80 -0.18 1.57 7.05
N GLN A 81 0.29 0.77 8.01
CA GLN A 81 -0.52 -0.20 8.72
C GLN A 81 -0.91 0.34 10.10
N HIS A 82 -2.18 0.24 10.46
CA HIS A 82 -2.76 0.68 11.72
C HIS A 82 -3.15 -0.53 12.57
N ASP A 83 -2.85 -0.51 13.87
CA ASP A 83 -3.18 -1.59 14.81
C ASP A 83 -4.33 -1.29 15.77
N GLY A 84 -5.06 -0.19 15.54
CA GLY A 84 -6.10 0.32 16.41
C GLY A 84 -5.62 1.42 17.36
N MET A 85 -4.31 1.58 17.54
CA MET A 85 -3.72 2.64 18.37
C MET A 85 -2.61 3.42 17.66
N TYR A 86 -1.74 2.73 16.91
CA TYR A 86 -0.59 3.31 16.24
C TYR A 86 -0.57 2.99 14.76
N ASP A 87 0.05 3.87 14.00
CA ASP A 87 0.40 3.69 12.60
C ASP A 87 1.85 3.23 12.46
N GLN A 88 2.09 2.30 11.54
CA GLN A 88 3.41 1.78 11.21
C GLN A 88 3.62 1.85 9.69
N PRO A 89 4.52 2.72 9.21
CA PRO A 89 4.95 2.71 7.82
C PRO A 89 5.74 1.43 7.52
N ILE A 90 5.44 0.78 6.40
CA ILE A 90 6.18 -0.37 5.87
C ILE A 90 6.64 0.01 4.46
N ILE A 91 7.93 0.29 4.28
CA ILE A 91 8.51 0.83 3.04
C ILE A 91 9.48 -0.20 2.45
N GLY A 92 9.28 -0.63 1.21
CA GLY A 92 10.10 -1.65 0.56
C GLY A 92 10.13 -2.98 1.32
N GLY A 93 9.05 -3.30 2.03
CA GLY A 93 8.95 -4.48 2.91
C GLY A 93 9.63 -4.33 4.27
N ARG A 94 10.24 -3.19 4.59
CA ARG A 94 10.85 -2.91 5.90
C ARG A 94 9.88 -2.12 6.78
N ALA A 95 9.58 -2.65 7.95
CA ALA A 95 8.75 -1.95 8.93
C ALA A 95 9.55 -0.82 9.58
N GLY A 96 8.96 0.37 9.62
CA GLY A 96 9.47 1.53 10.34
C GLY A 96 9.00 1.57 11.79
N THR A 97 9.31 2.67 12.45
CA THR A 97 8.88 2.96 13.82
C THR A 97 7.37 3.18 13.88
N GLN A 98 6.72 2.62 14.91
CA GLN A 98 5.32 2.93 15.20
C GLN A 98 5.18 4.37 15.68
N VAL A 99 4.18 5.07 15.16
CA VAL A 99 3.87 6.46 15.48
C VAL A 99 2.38 6.63 15.77
N PRO A 100 1.96 7.61 16.57
CA PRO A 100 0.53 7.86 16.82
C PRO A 100 -0.29 8.09 15.55
N LEU A 101 0.31 8.72 14.53
CA LEU A 101 -0.37 9.01 13.27
C LEU A 101 0.64 9.12 12.12
N ALA A 102 0.35 8.47 11.00
CA ALA A 102 1.06 8.63 9.73
C ALA A 102 0.07 8.77 8.56
N TRP A 103 0.37 9.65 7.60
CA TRP A 103 -0.49 9.92 6.44
C TRP A 103 0.28 10.58 5.28
N ASN A 104 -0.41 10.88 4.18
CA ASN A 104 0.15 11.52 2.99
C ASN A 104 1.30 10.72 2.38
N LEU A 105 1.15 9.40 2.27
CA LEU A 105 2.09 8.51 1.62
C LEU A 105 2.04 8.71 0.09
N HIS A 106 3.15 9.15 -0.50
CA HIS A 106 3.21 9.43 -1.95
C HIS A 106 4.63 9.24 -2.51
N TYR A 107 4.72 9.15 -3.84
CA TYR A 107 5.99 9.26 -4.55
C TYR A 107 6.37 10.74 -4.73
N THR A 108 7.62 11.08 -4.44
CA THR A 108 8.19 12.39 -4.77
C THR A 108 8.52 12.44 -6.28
N PRO A 109 8.72 13.65 -6.86
CA PRO A 109 9.13 13.78 -8.26
C PRO A 109 10.40 13.01 -8.62
N ASP A 110 11.31 12.83 -7.65
CA ASP A 110 12.57 12.10 -7.82
C ASP A 110 12.40 10.57 -7.63
N GLY A 111 11.17 10.09 -7.44
CA GLY A 111 10.85 8.67 -7.29
C GLY A 111 11.04 8.10 -5.88
N HIS A 112 11.35 8.93 -4.88
CA HIS A 112 11.40 8.51 -3.49
C HIS A 112 9.99 8.36 -2.90
N ILE A 113 9.86 7.61 -1.81
CA ILE A 113 8.60 7.52 -1.07
C ILE A 113 8.66 8.48 0.11
N SER A 114 7.63 9.32 0.26
CA SER A 114 7.52 10.31 1.32
C SER A 114 6.21 10.16 2.07
N TRP A 115 6.22 10.43 3.38
CA TRP A 115 5.04 10.41 4.23
C TRP A 115 5.18 11.40 5.39
N THR A 116 4.04 11.78 5.96
CA THR A 116 3.96 12.65 7.14
C THR A 116 3.68 11.81 8.37
N VAL A 117 4.30 12.17 9.49
CA VAL A 117 4.08 11.53 10.80
C VAL A 117 3.86 12.58 11.89
N VAL A 118 3.08 12.23 12.91
CA VAL A 118 3.10 12.91 14.21
C VAL A 118 4.00 12.13 15.15
N HIS A 119 4.93 12.83 15.79
CA HIS A 119 5.75 12.28 16.87
C HIS A 119 5.91 13.35 17.96
N ASP A 120 5.54 13.00 19.19
CA ASP A 120 5.44 13.93 20.32
C ASP A 120 4.59 15.18 19.97
N ASP A 121 5.22 16.35 19.96
CA ASP A 121 4.62 17.66 19.68
C ASP A 121 4.90 18.15 18.24
N ARG A 122 5.37 17.27 17.35
CA ARG A 122 5.84 17.63 16.01
C ARG A 122 5.10 16.90 14.91
N ILE A 123 4.92 17.61 13.80
CA ILE A 123 4.57 17.03 12.50
C ILE A 123 5.85 17.00 11.67
N LEU A 124 6.25 15.81 11.22
CA LEU A 124 7.49 15.58 10.50
C LEU A 124 7.19 14.96 9.13
N THR A 125 7.98 15.31 8.13
CA THR A 125 7.99 14.62 6.85
C THR A 125 9.19 13.69 6.81
N TRP A 126 8.95 12.40 6.57
CA TRP A 126 9.99 11.41 6.37
C TRP A 126 10.05 11.05 4.90
N ILE A 127 11.26 10.86 4.40
CA ILE A 127 11.52 10.46 3.02
C ILE A 127 12.36 9.19 3.09
N GLN A 128 12.00 8.19 2.28
CA GLN A 128 12.80 7.00 2.11
C GLN A 128 14.21 7.41 1.66
N GLU A 129 15.21 7.14 2.49
CA GLU A 129 16.59 7.30 2.08
C GLU A 129 16.86 6.36 0.88
N PRO A 130 17.54 6.85 -0.17
CA PRO A 130 17.98 6.00 -1.27
C PRO A 130 18.77 4.83 -0.69
N SER A 131 18.39 3.60 -1.04
CA SER A 131 19.15 2.42 -0.63
C SER A 131 20.58 2.58 -1.11
N ALA A 132 21.57 2.66 -0.20
CA ALA A 132 23.00 2.78 -0.53
C ALA A 132 23.55 1.62 -1.41
N ILE A 133 22.71 0.66 -1.78
CA ILE A 133 23.03 -0.52 -2.57
C ILE A 133 22.95 -0.25 -4.09
N GLU A 134 22.30 0.82 -4.55
CA GLU A 134 22.21 1.12 -6.00
C GLU A 134 23.34 2.01 -6.54
N VAL A 135 24.16 2.62 -5.69
CA VAL A 135 25.28 3.49 -6.13
C VAL A 135 26.53 2.68 -6.51
N ALA A 136 26.61 1.39 -6.18
CA ALA A 136 27.77 0.55 -6.50
C ALA A 136 27.75 -0.06 -7.92
N GLY A 137 26.69 0.18 -8.72
CA GLY A 137 26.50 -0.48 -10.01
C GLY A 137 26.65 0.40 -11.26
N HIS A 138 26.96 1.69 -11.14
CA HIS A 138 27.05 2.62 -12.29
C HIS A 138 28.36 3.42 -12.36
N ALA A 139 29.44 2.88 -11.77
CA ALA A 139 30.79 3.33 -12.08
C ALA A 139 31.56 2.16 -12.72
N THR A 140 32.01 2.37 -13.96
CA THR A 140 32.81 1.49 -14.84
C THR A 140 32.04 0.28 -15.42
N ARG A 141 31.88 0.07 -16.73
CA ARG A 141 32.58 0.48 -17.96
C ARG A 141 31.58 0.66 -19.11
#